data_AF-A0A3A6NFL4-F1
#
_entry.id   AF-A0A3A6NFL4-F1
#
_cell.length_a   1.000
_cell.length_b   1.000
_cell.length_c   1.000
_cell.angle_alpha   90.00
_cell.angle_beta   90.00
_cell.angle_gamma   90.00
#
_symmetry.space_group_name_H-M   'P 1'
#
loop_
_entity.id
_entity.type
_entity.pdbx_description
1 polymer ?
#
loop_
_entity_poly.entity_id
_entity_poly.type
_entity_poly.pdbx_seq_one_letter_code
_entity_poly.pdbx_strand_id
1 'polypeptide(L)'
;MKWRIYSSVACAALWGLFASSGAAEAAIVSYQSPQHTFSKNDLLGQFNGTGYVQDPTIICESEACNGEQPFVDKFTGVTMFPVDTEFAFHVTDFVGAERKTRDGLYDDGWIGDYINANDRQIGVVVSNPQTPSFKTGVVRGSICAGLGGSQTKCSAEQYTVMEHILTCTEKIPYFYTDPAWEALCQPLADTLYMPNDPAAAVDPFTLQTNESDLVNIATGHDYSITKKDDGKFLFRWGSLHKRPSEVRLYASFPVPDAWKVPGANYRVTRAELIVNHKISNSPNDQLRPEDFENEAATGRLPGYTNTLGVLTSDKDCFEGDGHFIPAGTLFKDPSLANPPVDSNGDGVIDGGGWSADLQTGTTNAWYTTTDRDPFEPDPVTGRGPRYRLKSGKFGQNLPALDIPTVNCMEPPITYDYLKYPAGEPATTRINLLDWKDGLSPLAWSANWNNYNDLNPDDPADTVPDGISYVEGMPLTQDFDLAVFIKGDYKPTVVYNATLLIE
;
A
#
# COMPACT_ATOMS: atom_id res chain seq x y z
N MET A 1 34.39 27.02 91.82
CA MET A 1 34.32 25.73 92.55
C MET A 1 34.24 24.57 91.54
N LYS A 2 34.22 23.31 92.00
CA LYS A 2 34.25 22.06 91.21
C LYS A 2 33.15 22.03 90.11
N TRP A 3 33.51 21.81 88.84
CA TRP A 3 33.36 20.55 88.03
C TRP A 3 31.90 20.20 87.64
N ARG A 4 31.54 19.84 86.38
CA ARG A 4 31.91 18.67 85.51
C ARG A 4 31.48 17.32 86.12
N ILE A 5 30.78 16.38 85.43
CA ILE A 5 30.23 16.28 84.04
C ILE A 5 28.73 15.82 84.12
N TYR A 6 28.02 14.97 83.34
CA TYR A 6 28.25 14.07 82.16
C TYR A 6 26.92 13.72 81.41
N SER A 7 27.03 12.97 80.31
CA SER A 7 26.12 12.02 79.60
C SER A 7 24.81 11.50 80.24
N SER A 8 23.80 10.95 79.51
CA SER A 8 23.49 10.80 78.05
C SER A 8 22.13 10.05 77.85
N VAL A 9 21.71 9.76 76.59
CA VAL A 9 20.63 8.80 76.15
C VAL A 9 19.17 9.30 76.32
N ALA A 10 18.19 9.05 75.42
CA ALA A 10 18.15 8.82 73.96
C ALA A 10 16.68 8.85 73.45
N CYS A 11 16.49 8.95 72.12
CA CYS A 11 15.25 8.70 71.35
C CYS A 11 14.01 9.58 71.64
N ALA A 12 12.98 9.66 70.79
CA ALA A 12 12.90 9.66 69.31
C ALA A 12 11.40 9.90 68.97
N ALA A 13 11.08 10.84 68.06
CA ALA A 13 9.72 11.01 67.55
C ALA A 13 9.75 11.56 66.12
N LEU A 14 8.89 11.04 65.25
CA LEU A 14 8.84 11.39 63.83
C LEU A 14 8.30 12.82 63.62
N TRP A 15 8.91 13.55 62.70
CA TRP A 15 8.24 14.60 61.93
C TRP A 15 8.32 14.23 60.46
N GLY A 16 7.18 14.26 59.76
CA GLY A 16 7.08 13.79 58.38
C GLY A 16 7.65 14.80 57.39
N LEU A 17 8.55 14.35 56.52
CA LEU A 17 8.85 15.07 55.27
C LEU A 17 7.72 14.80 54.27
N PHE A 18 6.94 15.83 53.93
CA PHE A 18 6.23 15.87 52.67
C PHE A 18 7.25 16.11 51.55
N ALA A 19 7.84 15.03 51.04
CA ALA A 19 8.57 15.07 49.79
C ALA A 19 7.55 15.29 48.66
N SER A 20 7.58 16.48 48.05
CA SER A 20 6.82 16.75 46.83
C SER A 20 7.39 15.89 45.71
N SER A 21 6.64 14.85 45.31
CA SER A 21 6.96 14.04 44.13
C SER A 21 6.76 14.89 42.87
N GLY A 22 7.80 15.63 42.48
CA GLY A 22 7.89 16.13 41.11
C GLY A 22 7.85 14.93 40.18
N ALA A 23 6.90 14.93 39.24
CA ALA A 23 6.90 13.93 38.18
C ALA A 23 8.22 14.07 37.40
N ALA A 24 8.97 12.98 37.30
CA ALA A 24 10.10 12.93 36.37
C ALA A 24 9.51 12.93 34.96
N GLU A 25 9.55 14.09 34.31
CA GLU A 25 9.21 14.22 32.91
C GLU A 25 10.17 13.32 32.11
N ALA A 26 9.60 12.36 31.37
CA ALA A 26 10.41 11.38 30.66
C ALA A 26 11.23 12.10 29.59
N ALA A 27 12.55 11.91 29.59
CA ALA A 27 13.43 12.51 28.60
C ALA A 27 13.05 11.99 27.21
N ILE A 28 12.63 12.90 26.33
CA ILE A 28 12.42 12.63 24.91
C ILE A 28 13.80 12.45 24.26
N VAL A 29 13.97 11.40 23.45
CA VAL A 29 15.26 11.03 22.85
C VAL A 29 15.09 10.79 21.35
N SER A 30 15.16 11.86 20.58
CA SER A 30 15.16 11.78 19.11
C SER A 30 16.38 10.99 18.61
N TYR A 31 16.14 9.97 17.79
CA TYR A 31 17.12 9.15 17.11
C TYR A 31 17.00 9.34 15.59
N GLN A 32 18.15 9.27 14.90
CA GLN A 32 18.22 9.26 13.44
C GLN A 32 19.18 8.15 13.02
N SER A 33 18.74 7.26 12.13
CA SER A 33 19.62 6.24 11.55
C SER A 33 20.71 6.87 10.68
N PRO A 34 21.84 6.19 10.44
CA PRO A 34 22.66 6.47 9.27
C PRO A 34 21.81 6.47 8.00
N GLN A 35 22.19 7.32 7.03
CA GLN A 35 21.54 7.36 5.72
C GLN A 35 21.99 6.15 4.89
N HIS A 36 21.07 5.24 4.62
CA HIS A 36 21.33 4.12 3.71
C HIS A 36 21.29 4.61 2.26
N THR A 37 22.33 4.35 1.49
CA THR A 37 22.37 4.69 0.04
C THR A 37 22.18 3.42 -0.74
N PHE A 38 21.09 3.34 -1.51
CA PHE A 38 20.73 2.11 -2.22
C PHE A 38 21.70 1.77 -3.36
N SER A 39 21.76 0.49 -3.68
CA SER A 39 22.69 -0.16 -4.59
C SER A 39 22.09 -1.45 -5.16
N LYS A 40 22.78 -2.07 -6.13
CA LYS A 40 22.42 -3.43 -6.57
C LYS A 40 22.61 -4.50 -5.48
N ASN A 41 23.40 -4.23 -4.45
CA ASN A 41 23.61 -5.14 -3.31
C ASN A 41 22.36 -5.24 -2.41
N ASP A 42 21.46 -4.25 -2.50
CA ASP A 42 20.18 -4.23 -1.79
C ASP A 42 19.10 -5.05 -2.51
N LEU A 43 19.41 -5.72 -3.63
CA LEU A 43 18.44 -6.55 -4.33
C LEU A 43 18.09 -7.81 -3.53
N LEU A 44 16.81 -7.97 -3.22
CA LEU A 44 16.22 -9.23 -2.77
C LEU A 44 15.85 -10.07 -4.02
N GLY A 45 15.99 -11.40 -3.97
CA GLY A 45 15.66 -12.27 -5.11
C GLY A 45 14.77 -13.48 -4.82
N GLN A 46 14.52 -13.82 -3.54
CA GLN A 46 13.76 -14.99 -3.11
C GLN A 46 12.85 -14.68 -1.92
N PHE A 47 11.75 -15.43 -1.75
CA PHE A 47 10.79 -15.33 -0.64
C PHE A 47 11.34 -15.81 0.71
N ASN A 48 12.55 -16.39 0.73
CA ASN A 48 13.24 -16.83 1.95
C ASN A 48 14.22 -15.77 2.51
N GLY A 49 14.07 -14.50 2.11
CA GLY A 49 14.98 -13.42 2.51
C GLY A 49 16.33 -13.36 1.79
N THR A 50 16.62 -14.25 0.83
CA THR A 50 17.93 -14.25 0.14
C THR A 50 18.05 -13.13 -0.89
N GLY A 51 19.05 -12.26 -0.70
CA GLY A 51 19.43 -11.19 -1.62
C GLY A 51 20.76 -11.43 -2.35
N TYR A 52 21.14 -10.49 -3.22
CA TYR A 52 22.30 -10.60 -4.13
C TYR A 52 23.64 -10.76 -3.40
N VAL A 53 23.81 -10.18 -2.21
CA VAL A 53 25.02 -10.33 -1.40
C VAL A 53 25.21 -11.76 -0.89
N GLN A 54 24.10 -12.47 -0.64
CA GLN A 54 24.07 -13.86 -0.19
C GLN A 54 24.14 -14.83 -1.39
N ASP A 55 23.44 -14.53 -2.48
CA ASP A 55 23.48 -15.30 -3.73
C ASP A 55 23.78 -14.40 -4.95
N PRO A 56 25.07 -14.33 -5.36
CA PRO A 56 25.48 -13.59 -6.55
C PRO A 56 24.93 -14.11 -7.89
N THR A 57 24.14 -15.20 -7.91
CA THR A 57 23.46 -15.65 -9.14
C THR A 57 22.15 -14.93 -9.42
N ILE A 58 21.68 -14.03 -8.53
CA ILE A 58 20.45 -13.25 -8.74
C ILE A 58 20.64 -12.18 -9.84
N ILE A 59 21.85 -11.66 -10.04
CA ILE A 59 22.19 -10.65 -11.08
C ILE A 59 23.21 -11.23 -12.04
N CYS A 60 22.96 -11.14 -13.35
CA CYS A 60 23.98 -11.50 -14.34
C CYS A 60 24.88 -10.29 -14.70
N GLU A 61 26.07 -10.23 -14.10
CA GLU A 61 27.11 -9.24 -14.42
C GLU A 61 28.10 -9.69 -15.52
N SER A 62 27.77 -10.73 -16.29
CA SER A 62 28.65 -11.27 -17.34
C SER A 62 28.42 -10.60 -18.71
N GLU A 63 29.38 -10.75 -19.64
CA GLU A 63 29.23 -10.29 -21.04
C GLU A 63 28.17 -11.07 -21.85
N ALA A 64 27.70 -12.22 -21.35
CA ALA A 64 26.79 -13.12 -22.08
C ALA A 64 25.85 -13.85 -21.10
N CYS A 65 24.71 -13.23 -20.81
CA CYS A 65 23.70 -13.73 -19.89
C CYS A 65 22.75 -14.74 -20.56
N ASN A 66 22.05 -15.54 -19.76
CA ASN A 66 21.02 -16.47 -20.24
C ASN A 66 19.65 -15.77 -20.21
N GLY A 67 19.09 -15.42 -21.37
CA GLY A 67 17.93 -14.53 -21.46
C GLY A 67 18.34 -13.13 -21.92
N GLU A 68 17.86 -12.09 -21.25
CA GLU A 68 18.19 -10.70 -21.57
C GLU A 68 19.65 -10.38 -21.26
N GLN A 69 20.17 -9.29 -21.84
CA GLN A 69 21.57 -8.90 -21.72
C GLN A 69 21.73 -7.56 -20.98
N PRO A 70 22.89 -7.26 -20.39
CA PRO A 70 23.17 -5.95 -19.81
C PRO A 70 23.10 -4.85 -20.88
N PHE A 71 22.45 -3.73 -20.56
CA PHE A 71 22.29 -2.60 -21.49
C PHE A 71 22.52 -1.26 -20.81
N VAL A 72 22.82 -0.21 -21.57
CA VAL A 72 22.90 1.16 -21.03
C VAL A 72 21.54 1.83 -21.20
N ASP A 73 20.89 2.20 -20.09
CA ASP A 73 19.62 2.91 -20.14
C ASP A 73 19.79 4.33 -20.70
N LYS A 74 18.85 4.71 -21.58
CA LYS A 74 18.81 5.98 -22.30
C LYS A 74 18.28 7.16 -21.47
N PHE A 75 17.61 6.92 -20.34
CA PHE A 75 17.04 7.96 -19.49
C PHE A 75 17.98 8.38 -18.34
N THR A 76 18.85 7.46 -17.90
CA THR A 76 19.76 7.64 -16.76
C THR A 76 21.23 7.56 -17.12
N GLY A 77 21.58 6.89 -18.23
CA GLY A 77 22.96 6.61 -18.63
C GLY A 77 23.63 5.46 -17.88
N VAL A 78 22.88 4.71 -17.05
CA VAL A 78 23.39 3.64 -16.19
C VAL A 78 23.42 2.30 -16.94
N THR A 79 24.45 1.49 -16.70
CA THR A 79 24.49 0.08 -17.12
C THR A 79 23.55 -0.73 -16.22
N MET A 80 22.49 -1.24 -16.83
CA MET A 80 21.44 -2.06 -16.23
C MET A 80 21.76 -3.53 -16.47
N PHE A 81 21.90 -4.32 -15.40
CA PHE A 81 22.16 -5.75 -15.43
C PHE A 81 20.84 -6.53 -15.22
N PRO A 82 20.58 -7.60 -15.98
CA PRO A 82 19.34 -8.36 -15.88
C PRO A 82 19.32 -9.27 -14.64
N VAL A 83 18.13 -9.54 -14.10
CA VAL A 83 17.92 -10.30 -12.85
C VAL A 83 17.02 -11.54 -13.03
N ASP A 84 17.24 -12.55 -12.20
CA ASP A 84 16.49 -13.81 -12.09
C ASP A 84 15.94 -13.92 -10.65
N THR A 85 14.62 -13.88 -10.49
CA THR A 85 13.96 -13.70 -9.17
C THR A 85 12.61 -14.41 -9.05
N GLU A 86 12.19 -14.72 -7.83
CA GLU A 86 10.88 -15.34 -7.57
C GLU A 86 9.70 -14.34 -7.66
N PHE A 87 9.98 -13.05 -7.86
CA PHE A 87 9.01 -11.94 -7.80
C PHE A 87 8.35 -11.61 -9.16
N ALA A 88 8.36 -12.59 -10.07
CA ALA A 88 7.80 -12.52 -11.41
C ALA A 88 6.79 -13.66 -11.65
N PHE A 89 6.12 -13.64 -12.81
CA PHE A 89 5.00 -14.54 -13.08
C PHE A 89 5.04 -15.15 -14.49
N HIS A 90 4.89 -16.47 -14.56
CA HIS A 90 4.46 -17.14 -15.79
C HIS A 90 2.95 -16.92 -15.95
N VAL A 91 2.50 -16.40 -17.09
CA VAL A 91 1.07 -16.17 -17.37
C VAL A 91 0.56 -17.06 -18.49
N THR A 92 -0.62 -17.63 -18.32
CA THR A 92 -1.28 -18.49 -19.33
C THR A 92 -2.71 -18.04 -19.58
N ASP A 93 -3.03 -17.78 -20.85
CA ASP A 93 -4.37 -17.44 -21.33
C ASP A 93 -5.44 -18.42 -20.79
N PHE A 94 -6.49 -17.86 -20.20
CA PHE A 94 -7.64 -18.57 -19.61
C PHE A 94 -7.32 -19.51 -18.44
N VAL A 95 -6.09 -19.46 -17.90
CA VAL A 95 -5.69 -20.20 -16.69
C VAL A 95 -5.43 -19.23 -15.54
N GLY A 96 -4.46 -18.32 -15.68
CA GLY A 96 -4.02 -17.45 -14.59
C GLY A 96 -2.56 -16.99 -14.71
N ALA A 97 -2.02 -16.57 -13.56
CA ALA A 97 -0.61 -16.31 -13.32
C ALA A 97 -0.06 -17.23 -12.22
N GLU A 98 1.10 -17.84 -12.46
CA GLU A 98 1.86 -18.67 -11.52
C GLU A 98 3.15 -17.91 -11.16
N ARG A 99 3.55 -17.89 -9.88
CA ARG A 99 4.82 -17.25 -9.46
C ARG A 99 5.99 -18.02 -10.08
N LYS A 100 6.99 -17.32 -10.65
CA LYS A 100 8.24 -17.96 -11.11
C LYS A 100 8.98 -18.54 -9.90
N THR A 101 9.54 -19.73 -10.06
CA THR A 101 10.75 -20.13 -9.34
C THR A 101 11.95 -19.63 -10.12
N ARG A 102 13.06 -19.31 -9.45
CA ARG A 102 14.32 -18.98 -10.14
C ARG A 102 14.77 -20.13 -11.06
N ASP A 103 14.93 -19.82 -12.33
CA ASP A 103 15.19 -20.77 -13.42
C ASP A 103 16.52 -20.46 -14.15
N GLY A 104 17.19 -19.37 -13.77
CA GLY A 104 18.41 -18.90 -14.41
C GLY A 104 18.16 -18.25 -15.78
N LEU A 105 16.92 -17.90 -16.12
CA LEU A 105 16.59 -16.96 -17.18
C LEU A 105 16.47 -15.56 -16.56
N TYR A 106 17.42 -14.69 -16.91
CA TYR A 106 17.49 -13.33 -16.40
C TYR A 106 16.57 -12.44 -17.24
N ASP A 107 15.25 -12.51 -16.99
CA ASP A 107 14.21 -11.75 -17.69
C ASP A 107 13.19 -11.04 -16.75
N ASP A 108 13.39 -11.11 -15.44
CA ASP A 108 12.44 -10.61 -14.42
C ASP A 108 12.55 -9.11 -14.13
N GLY A 109 13.62 -8.48 -14.60
CA GLY A 109 13.90 -7.05 -14.46
C GLY A 109 15.36 -6.72 -14.71
N TRP A 110 15.72 -5.47 -14.43
CA TRP A 110 17.11 -5.02 -14.46
C TRP A 110 17.40 -4.03 -13.34
N ILE A 111 18.66 -4.00 -12.90
CA ILE A 111 19.17 -3.15 -11.84
C ILE A 111 20.56 -2.59 -12.17
N GLY A 112 20.88 -1.39 -11.70
CA GLY A 112 22.20 -0.79 -11.89
C GLY A 112 22.52 0.28 -10.85
N ASP A 113 23.78 0.36 -10.42
CA ASP A 113 24.22 1.36 -9.44
C ASP A 113 24.18 2.77 -10.06
N TYR A 114 23.48 3.72 -9.40
CA TYR A 114 23.45 5.11 -9.86
C TYR A 114 24.67 5.85 -9.31
N ILE A 115 25.63 6.11 -10.20
CA ILE A 115 26.92 6.72 -9.90
C ILE A 115 26.94 8.18 -10.38
N ASN A 116 27.52 9.08 -9.57
CA ASN A 116 27.68 10.49 -9.92
C ASN A 116 29.00 10.78 -10.67
N ALA A 117 29.18 12.00 -11.15
CA ALA A 117 30.36 12.42 -11.93
C ALA A 117 31.73 12.40 -11.20
N ASN A 118 31.78 11.92 -9.95
CA ASN A 118 33.01 11.70 -9.17
C ASN A 118 33.17 10.21 -8.79
N ASP A 119 32.62 9.29 -9.59
CA ASP A 119 32.63 7.83 -9.38
C ASP A 119 32.04 7.36 -8.03
N ARG A 120 31.27 8.21 -7.35
CA ARG A 120 30.58 7.88 -6.10
C ARG A 120 29.14 7.44 -6.37
N GLN A 121 28.78 6.27 -5.83
CA GLN A 121 27.40 5.81 -5.72
C GLN A 121 26.53 6.78 -4.91
N ILE A 122 25.35 7.09 -5.47
CA ILE A 122 24.32 7.96 -4.89
C ILE A 122 22.94 7.32 -4.83
N GLY A 123 22.79 6.09 -5.35
CA GLY A 123 21.55 5.34 -5.39
C GLY A 123 21.61 4.13 -6.31
N VAL A 124 20.43 3.65 -6.68
CA VAL A 124 20.20 2.54 -7.61
C VAL A 124 19.13 2.92 -8.65
N VAL A 125 19.25 2.35 -9.83
CA VAL A 125 18.28 2.39 -10.93
C VAL A 125 17.66 1.00 -11.07
N VAL A 126 16.33 0.94 -11.21
CA VAL A 126 15.56 -0.31 -11.29
C VAL A 126 14.51 -0.19 -12.40
N SER A 127 14.33 -1.25 -13.19
CA SER A 127 13.27 -1.33 -14.23
C SER A 127 12.73 -2.75 -14.36
N ASN A 128 11.45 -2.91 -14.66
CA ASN A 128 10.80 -4.21 -14.85
C ASN A 128 10.61 -4.57 -16.33
N PRO A 129 10.39 -5.84 -16.69
CA PRO A 129 9.84 -6.20 -17.98
C PRO A 129 8.46 -5.57 -18.18
N GLN A 130 7.97 -5.56 -19.42
CA GLN A 130 6.59 -5.17 -19.70
C GLN A 130 5.64 -6.11 -18.92
N THR A 131 4.80 -5.53 -18.05
CA THR A 131 3.83 -6.28 -17.23
C THR A 131 3.10 -7.35 -18.05
N PRO A 132 3.27 -8.65 -17.73
CA PRO A 132 2.63 -9.73 -18.47
C PRO A 132 1.11 -9.74 -18.25
N SER A 133 0.38 -10.27 -19.24
CA SER A 133 -1.08 -10.25 -19.24
C SER A 133 -1.69 -11.47 -19.92
N PHE A 134 -2.75 -12.01 -19.34
CA PHE A 134 -3.48 -13.19 -19.83
C PHE A 134 -4.96 -12.86 -20.08
N LYS A 135 -5.56 -13.50 -21.09
CA LYS A 135 -7.01 -13.42 -21.35
C LYS A 135 -7.77 -14.14 -20.24
N THR A 136 -8.89 -13.58 -19.82
CA THR A 136 -9.74 -14.16 -18.77
C THR A 136 -11.07 -14.70 -19.28
N GLY A 137 -11.41 -14.38 -20.53
CA GLY A 137 -12.81 -14.37 -20.98
C GLY A 137 -13.56 -13.18 -20.37
N VAL A 138 -14.81 -13.01 -20.75
CA VAL A 138 -15.67 -11.88 -20.37
C VAL A 138 -15.84 -11.78 -18.85
N VAL A 139 -16.02 -10.55 -18.34
CA VAL A 139 -16.18 -10.10 -16.94
C VAL A 139 -15.12 -10.50 -15.90
N ARG A 140 -14.21 -11.44 -16.18
CA ARG A 140 -13.21 -11.94 -15.20
C ARG A 140 -11.88 -11.18 -15.17
N GLY A 141 -11.70 -10.20 -16.06
CA GLY A 141 -10.45 -9.45 -16.23
C GLY A 141 -10.41 -8.14 -15.46
N SER A 142 -9.21 -7.66 -15.12
CA SER A 142 -8.98 -6.33 -14.52
C SER A 142 -8.76 -5.23 -15.55
N ILE A 143 -8.76 -5.55 -16.85
CA ILE A 143 -8.47 -4.64 -17.97
C ILE A 143 -9.50 -4.83 -19.10
N CYS A 144 -10.01 -3.72 -19.64
CA CYS A 144 -10.74 -3.67 -20.91
C CYS A 144 -9.85 -3.13 -22.04
N ALA A 145 -10.24 -3.41 -23.29
CA ALA A 145 -9.77 -2.65 -24.44
C ALA A 145 -10.49 -1.29 -24.48
N GLY A 146 -9.73 -0.21 -24.47
CA GLY A 146 -10.22 1.15 -24.68
C GLY A 146 -10.21 1.56 -26.16
N LEU A 147 -10.71 2.77 -26.45
CA LEU A 147 -10.72 3.32 -27.80
C LEU A 147 -9.30 3.40 -28.38
N GLY A 148 -9.17 3.12 -29.68
CA GLY A 148 -7.89 3.09 -30.39
C GLY A 148 -6.97 1.91 -30.04
N GLY A 149 -7.43 0.91 -29.29
CA GLY A 149 -6.60 -0.21 -28.83
C GLY A 149 -5.77 0.11 -27.57
N SER A 150 -6.12 1.18 -26.87
CA SER A 150 -5.64 1.45 -25.51
C SER A 150 -6.11 0.38 -24.51
N GLN A 151 -5.58 0.39 -23.29
CA GLN A 151 -5.99 -0.51 -22.21
C GLN A 151 -6.43 0.30 -21.00
N THR A 152 -7.66 0.08 -20.55
CA THR A 152 -8.28 0.79 -19.41
C THR A 152 -8.51 -0.18 -18.27
N LYS A 153 -8.33 0.25 -17.02
CA LYS A 153 -8.64 -0.58 -15.84
C LYS A 153 -10.16 -0.81 -15.77
N CYS A 154 -10.54 -2.07 -15.60
CA CYS A 154 -11.92 -2.54 -15.43
C CYS A 154 -12.01 -3.38 -14.15
N SER A 155 -11.56 -2.79 -13.05
CA SER A 155 -11.71 -3.33 -11.69
C SER A 155 -11.68 -2.22 -10.63
N ALA A 156 -12.39 -2.44 -9.52
CA ALA A 156 -12.47 -1.54 -8.37
C ALA A 156 -12.52 -2.36 -7.06
N GLU A 157 -12.15 -1.76 -5.92
CA GLU A 157 -12.35 -2.35 -4.58
C GLU A 157 -13.67 -1.85 -3.93
N GLN A 158 -14.45 -1.06 -4.68
CA GLN A 158 -15.67 -0.40 -4.23
C GLN A 158 -16.77 -0.73 -5.22
N TYR A 159 -17.90 -1.22 -4.71
CA TYR A 159 -19.03 -1.64 -5.52
C TYR A 159 -19.67 -0.44 -6.22
N THR A 160 -19.86 0.69 -5.54
CA THR A 160 -20.46 1.93 -6.11
C THR A 160 -19.69 2.47 -7.31
N VAL A 161 -18.36 2.33 -7.33
CA VAL A 161 -17.51 2.75 -8.46
C VAL A 161 -17.67 1.81 -9.66
N MET A 162 -17.81 0.51 -9.42
CA MET A 162 -18.16 -0.45 -10.48
C MET A 162 -19.57 -0.18 -11.03
N GLU A 163 -20.54 0.01 -10.13
CA GLU A 163 -21.94 0.20 -10.46
C GLU A 163 -22.15 1.44 -11.33
N HIS A 164 -21.58 2.58 -10.94
CA HIS A 164 -21.62 3.81 -11.73
C HIS A 164 -20.98 3.69 -13.12
N ILE A 165 -20.03 2.77 -13.32
CA ILE A 165 -19.39 2.50 -14.62
C ILE A 165 -20.22 1.54 -15.49
N LEU A 166 -20.98 0.62 -14.87
CA LEU A 166 -21.68 -0.47 -15.57
C LEU A 166 -23.19 -0.22 -15.76
N THR A 167 -23.83 0.63 -14.95
CA THR A 167 -25.25 0.93 -15.04
C THR A 167 -25.57 2.38 -14.63
N CYS A 168 -26.79 2.81 -14.92
CA CYS A 168 -27.36 4.08 -14.42
C CYS A 168 -28.22 3.91 -13.15
N THR A 169 -28.25 2.72 -12.56
CA THR A 169 -28.75 2.49 -11.20
C THR A 169 -27.66 2.86 -10.19
N GLU A 170 -28.01 3.54 -9.09
CA GLU A 170 -27.07 3.82 -7.99
C GLU A 170 -27.66 3.31 -6.66
N LYS A 171 -27.02 2.30 -6.07
CA LYS A 171 -27.39 1.66 -4.78
C LYS A 171 -27.14 2.58 -3.59
N ILE A 172 -26.20 3.53 -3.76
CA ILE A 172 -25.95 4.68 -2.86
C ILE A 172 -25.78 5.92 -3.77
N PRO A 173 -26.85 6.67 -4.07
CA PRO A 173 -26.80 7.75 -5.05
C PRO A 173 -25.96 8.95 -4.57
N TYR A 174 -25.18 9.56 -5.46
CA TYR A 174 -24.43 10.79 -5.13
C TYR A 174 -25.11 12.09 -5.61
N PHE A 175 -26.01 11.98 -6.59
CA PHE A 175 -26.91 13.04 -7.01
C PHE A 175 -28.37 12.71 -6.66
N TYR A 176 -29.07 13.66 -6.04
CA TYR A 176 -30.49 13.53 -5.68
C TYR A 176 -31.44 13.78 -6.89
N THR A 177 -31.22 13.07 -8.01
CA THR A 177 -31.96 13.18 -9.28
C THR A 177 -31.98 11.82 -9.97
N ASP A 178 -33.07 11.29 -10.52
CA ASP A 178 -34.47 11.74 -10.65
C ASP A 178 -35.33 10.44 -10.68
N PRO A 179 -36.49 10.36 -10.00
CA PRO A 179 -37.33 9.16 -9.97
C PRO A 179 -37.79 8.64 -11.35
N ALA A 180 -37.60 9.38 -12.45
CA ALA A 180 -37.78 8.88 -13.81
C ALA A 180 -36.78 7.77 -14.21
N TRP A 181 -35.59 7.68 -13.60
CA TRP A 181 -34.53 6.76 -14.02
C TRP A 181 -34.73 5.30 -13.57
N GLU A 182 -35.41 5.07 -12.44
CA GLU A 182 -35.72 3.72 -11.91
C GLU A 182 -36.51 2.85 -12.90
N ALA A 183 -37.23 3.47 -13.84
CA ALA A 183 -38.01 2.79 -14.88
C ALA A 183 -37.22 2.46 -16.17
N LEU A 184 -35.96 2.89 -16.28
CA LEU A 184 -35.12 2.72 -17.47
C LEU A 184 -33.82 1.95 -17.19
N CYS A 185 -33.22 2.16 -16.02
CA CYS A 185 -31.99 1.47 -15.62
C CYS A 185 -32.28 0.02 -15.17
N GLN A 186 -31.28 -0.85 -15.24
CA GLN A 186 -31.33 -2.19 -14.65
C GLN A 186 -30.21 -2.30 -13.60
N PRO A 187 -30.48 -2.82 -12.40
CA PRO A 187 -29.43 -3.10 -11.43
C PRO A 187 -28.48 -4.18 -11.96
N LEU A 188 -27.26 -4.23 -11.42
CA LEU A 188 -26.32 -5.31 -11.73
C LEU A 188 -26.86 -6.66 -11.24
N ALA A 189 -26.48 -7.73 -11.93
CA ALA A 189 -26.77 -9.09 -11.53
C ALA A 189 -25.89 -9.53 -10.35
N ASP A 190 -26.29 -9.13 -9.13
CA ASP A 190 -25.72 -9.54 -7.84
C ASP A 190 -25.69 -11.08 -7.62
N THR A 191 -26.35 -11.88 -8.46
CA THR A 191 -26.29 -13.35 -8.41
C THR A 191 -25.02 -13.87 -9.09
N LEU A 192 -24.04 -14.29 -8.30
CA LEU A 192 -22.75 -14.80 -8.76
C LEU A 192 -22.63 -16.32 -8.60
N TYR A 193 -21.82 -16.95 -9.45
CA TYR A 193 -21.60 -18.41 -9.51
C TYR A 193 -20.11 -18.76 -9.55
N MET A 194 -19.72 -19.96 -9.09
CA MET A 194 -18.35 -20.43 -9.26
C MET A 194 -18.14 -20.98 -10.69
N PRO A 195 -16.98 -20.76 -11.34
CA PRO A 195 -16.75 -21.21 -12.73
C PRO A 195 -16.78 -22.73 -12.93
N ASN A 196 -16.58 -23.49 -11.85
CA ASN A 196 -16.63 -24.96 -11.80
C ASN A 196 -17.95 -25.52 -11.24
N ASP A 197 -18.79 -24.71 -10.58
CA ASP A 197 -20.15 -25.06 -10.16
C ASP A 197 -21.14 -23.90 -10.44
N PRO A 198 -21.74 -23.89 -11.64
CA PRO A 198 -22.78 -22.92 -12.00
C PRO A 198 -24.19 -23.33 -11.53
N ALA A 199 -24.35 -24.38 -10.71
CA ALA A 199 -25.67 -24.83 -10.25
C ALA A 199 -26.16 -24.11 -8.98
N ALA A 200 -25.24 -23.59 -8.16
CA ALA A 200 -25.54 -22.85 -6.94
C ALA A 200 -24.94 -21.44 -6.99
N ALA A 201 -25.69 -20.44 -6.50
CA ALA A 201 -25.14 -19.11 -6.30
C ALA A 201 -24.17 -19.13 -5.10
N VAL A 202 -23.06 -18.39 -5.22
CA VAL A 202 -22.02 -18.30 -4.19
C VAL A 202 -22.08 -16.94 -3.47
N ASP A 203 -21.91 -16.95 -2.15
CA ASP A 203 -21.71 -15.72 -1.38
C ASP A 203 -20.23 -15.30 -1.44
N PRO A 204 -19.90 -14.10 -1.94
CA PRO A 204 -18.55 -13.54 -1.93
C PRO A 204 -17.78 -13.67 -0.61
N PHE A 205 -18.44 -13.58 0.55
CA PHE A 205 -17.76 -13.71 1.85
C PHE A 205 -17.05 -15.07 2.01
N THR A 206 -17.61 -16.13 1.41
CA THR A 206 -17.05 -17.50 1.42
C THR A 206 -15.88 -17.74 0.46
N LEU A 207 -15.51 -16.75 -0.37
CA LEU A 207 -14.37 -16.86 -1.27
C LEU A 207 -13.05 -17.03 -0.49
N GLN A 208 -12.19 -17.90 -1.00
CA GLN A 208 -10.77 -17.97 -0.62
C GLN A 208 -10.00 -16.78 -1.21
N THR A 209 -8.91 -16.40 -0.55
CA THR A 209 -8.03 -15.31 -0.97
C THR A 209 -7.20 -15.72 -2.20
N ASN A 210 -7.47 -15.12 -3.36
CA ASN A 210 -6.77 -15.41 -4.61
C ASN A 210 -7.03 -14.31 -5.66
N GLU A 211 -5.97 -13.64 -6.13
CA GLU A 211 -6.07 -12.72 -7.28
C GLU A 211 -5.64 -13.33 -8.62
N SER A 212 -4.86 -14.42 -8.58
CA SER A 212 -3.92 -14.82 -9.64
C SER A 212 -4.51 -15.81 -10.64
N ASP A 213 -5.42 -16.69 -10.22
CA ASP A 213 -6.09 -17.64 -11.12
C ASP A 213 -7.51 -17.22 -11.54
N LEU A 214 -8.17 -18.09 -12.29
CA LEU A 214 -9.54 -17.93 -12.79
C LEU A 214 -10.50 -19.03 -12.29
N VAL A 215 -10.16 -19.64 -11.15
CA VAL A 215 -10.92 -20.68 -10.44
C VAL A 215 -11.63 -20.06 -9.22
N ASN A 216 -10.89 -19.37 -8.35
CA ASN A 216 -11.43 -18.77 -7.11
C ASN A 216 -12.08 -17.39 -7.37
N ILE A 217 -13.02 -17.33 -8.31
CA ILE A 217 -13.61 -16.07 -8.83
C ILE A 217 -15.14 -16.19 -9.03
N ALA A 218 -15.92 -15.61 -8.14
CA ALA A 218 -17.38 -15.57 -8.23
C ALA A 218 -17.80 -14.73 -9.45
N THR A 219 -18.48 -15.32 -10.42
CA THR A 219 -18.78 -14.71 -11.73
C THR A 219 -20.28 -14.57 -11.96
N GLY A 220 -20.73 -13.36 -12.30
CA GLY A 220 -22.12 -13.03 -12.64
C GLY A 220 -22.32 -12.75 -14.13
N HIS A 221 -23.40 -12.04 -14.46
CA HIS A 221 -23.66 -11.57 -15.82
C HIS A 221 -22.81 -10.34 -16.19
N ASP A 222 -22.79 -9.32 -15.31
CA ASP A 222 -22.21 -8.01 -15.61
C ASP A 222 -20.80 -7.81 -15.04
N TYR A 223 -20.42 -8.59 -14.02
CA TYR A 223 -19.14 -8.48 -13.33
C TYR A 223 -18.73 -9.80 -12.64
N SER A 224 -17.56 -9.81 -12.00
CA SER A 224 -17.08 -10.89 -11.12
C SER A 224 -16.33 -10.35 -9.90
N ILE A 225 -16.14 -11.18 -8.88
CA ILE A 225 -15.42 -10.86 -7.63
C ILE A 225 -14.31 -11.88 -7.37
N THR A 226 -13.13 -11.39 -7.03
CA THR A 226 -12.10 -12.14 -6.29
C THR A 226 -11.91 -11.55 -4.89
N LYS A 227 -11.69 -12.39 -3.88
CA LYS A 227 -11.21 -11.95 -2.57
C LYS A 227 -9.68 -11.85 -2.60
N LYS A 228 -9.16 -10.74 -2.10
CA LYS A 228 -7.72 -10.43 -2.06
C LYS A 228 -7.04 -11.09 -0.86
N ASP A 229 -5.71 -11.08 -0.89
CA ASP A 229 -4.83 -11.32 0.25
C ASP A 229 -5.24 -10.49 1.49
N ASP A 230 -5.45 -9.19 1.32
CA ASP A 230 -5.88 -8.25 2.36
C ASP A 230 -7.37 -8.39 2.79
N GLY A 231 -8.01 -9.49 2.42
CA GLY A 231 -9.40 -9.83 2.72
C GLY A 231 -10.47 -9.02 1.97
N LYS A 232 -10.10 -7.93 1.27
CA LYS A 232 -11.06 -7.09 0.53
C LYS A 232 -11.53 -7.79 -0.75
N PHE A 233 -12.62 -7.31 -1.33
CA PHE A 233 -13.05 -7.72 -2.67
C PHE A 233 -12.47 -6.83 -3.76
N LEU A 234 -12.05 -7.46 -4.85
CA LEU A 234 -11.75 -6.81 -6.12
C LEU A 234 -12.85 -7.20 -7.12
N PHE A 235 -13.72 -6.24 -7.41
CA PHE A 235 -14.73 -6.33 -8.46
C PHE A 235 -14.06 -6.18 -9.84
N ARG A 236 -14.47 -6.96 -10.83
CA ARG A 236 -13.84 -7.08 -12.15
C ARG A 236 -14.91 -7.12 -13.25
N TRP A 237 -14.66 -6.48 -14.39
CA TRP A 237 -15.56 -6.54 -15.56
C TRP A 237 -14.84 -6.55 -16.93
N GLY A 238 -13.50 -6.63 -16.93
CA GLY A 238 -12.67 -6.72 -18.13
C GLY A 238 -12.59 -8.11 -18.75
N SER A 239 -11.75 -8.25 -19.78
CA SER A 239 -11.50 -9.51 -20.50
C SER A 239 -10.02 -9.93 -20.59
N LEU A 240 -9.14 -9.09 -20.02
CA LEU A 240 -7.71 -9.31 -19.85
C LEU A 240 -7.37 -9.04 -18.37
N HIS A 241 -6.41 -9.75 -17.80
CA HIS A 241 -5.82 -9.45 -16.50
C HIS A 241 -4.31 -9.20 -16.66
N LYS A 242 -3.76 -8.31 -15.84
CA LYS A 242 -2.33 -7.97 -15.77
C LYS A 242 -1.76 -8.38 -14.41
N ARG A 243 -0.65 -9.13 -14.40
CA ARG A 243 0.09 -9.44 -13.17
C ARG A 243 1.49 -8.83 -13.30
N PRO A 244 1.78 -7.69 -12.67
CA PRO A 244 3.10 -7.07 -12.76
C PRO A 244 4.13 -7.93 -12.04
N SER A 245 5.25 -8.20 -12.69
CA SER A 245 6.50 -8.56 -12.00
C SER A 245 7.01 -7.34 -11.23
N GLU A 246 7.75 -7.58 -10.16
CA GLU A 246 8.32 -6.54 -9.31
C GLU A 246 9.79 -6.82 -9.00
N VAL A 247 10.57 -5.75 -8.81
CA VAL A 247 11.95 -5.85 -8.32
C VAL A 247 11.99 -5.25 -6.93
N ARG A 248 12.50 -6.02 -5.97
CA ARG A 248 12.46 -5.68 -4.55
C ARG A 248 13.84 -5.25 -4.07
N LEU A 249 13.97 -4.01 -3.62
CA LEU A 249 15.11 -3.57 -2.82
C LEU A 249 14.80 -3.84 -1.35
N TYR A 250 15.80 -4.25 -0.57
CA TYR A 250 15.72 -4.49 0.88
C TYR A 250 16.85 -3.74 1.58
N ALA A 251 16.55 -3.06 2.69
CA ALA A 251 17.53 -2.39 3.53
C ALA A 251 17.13 -2.42 5.01
N SER A 252 18.12 -2.66 5.87
CA SER A 252 17.97 -2.68 7.33
C SER A 252 18.56 -1.41 7.94
N PHE A 253 17.78 -0.72 8.77
CA PHE A 253 18.14 0.57 9.37
C PHE A 253 18.32 0.40 10.87
N PRO A 254 19.49 0.77 11.44
CA PRO A 254 19.70 0.57 12.85
C PRO A 254 18.70 1.36 13.69
N VAL A 255 18.17 0.73 14.73
CA VAL A 255 17.31 1.35 15.76
C VAL A 255 18.16 1.81 16.96
N PRO A 256 17.60 2.53 17.95
CA PRO A 256 18.33 2.82 19.19
C PRO A 256 18.75 1.52 19.90
N ASP A 257 20.02 1.35 20.27
CA ASP A 257 20.51 0.15 20.98
C ASP A 257 19.70 -0.19 22.25
N ALA A 258 19.12 0.83 22.89
CA ALA A 258 18.24 0.69 24.04
C ALA A 258 16.97 -0.14 23.77
N TRP A 259 16.47 -0.15 22.52
CA TRP A 259 15.32 -0.96 22.11
C TRP A 259 15.64 -2.45 22.04
N LYS A 260 16.90 -2.82 21.79
CA LYS A 260 17.38 -4.21 21.72
C LYS A 260 17.65 -4.84 23.09
N VAL A 261 17.46 -4.09 24.18
CA VAL A 261 17.66 -4.57 25.55
C VAL A 261 16.46 -5.43 25.97
N PRO A 262 16.64 -6.66 26.51
CA PRO A 262 15.52 -7.49 26.96
C PRO A 262 14.61 -6.77 27.95
N GLY A 263 13.33 -6.62 27.59
CA GLY A 263 12.34 -5.88 28.37
C GLY A 263 12.26 -4.37 28.09
N ALA A 264 12.92 -3.87 27.03
CA ALA A 264 12.71 -2.52 26.53
C ALA A 264 11.24 -2.30 26.15
N ASN A 265 10.69 -1.15 26.54
CA ASN A 265 9.31 -0.75 26.26
C ASN A 265 9.18 0.78 26.29
N TYR A 266 9.99 1.44 25.47
CA TYR A 266 9.93 2.89 25.27
C TYR A 266 8.68 3.22 24.46
N ARG A 267 7.91 4.21 24.91
CA ARG A 267 6.81 4.74 24.11
C ARG A 267 7.38 5.57 22.97
N VAL A 268 6.96 5.28 21.75
CA VAL A 268 7.31 6.08 20.57
C VAL A 268 6.29 7.20 20.41
N THR A 269 6.80 8.40 20.15
CA THR A 269 6.04 9.65 19.98
C THR A 269 6.13 10.18 18.55
N ARG A 270 7.18 9.82 17.81
CA ARG A 270 7.28 9.98 16.36
C ARG A 270 8.06 8.82 15.75
N ALA A 271 7.62 8.33 14.60
CA ALA A 271 8.40 7.45 13.74
C ALA A 271 8.17 7.86 12.28
N GLU A 272 9.23 8.26 11.58
CA GLU A 272 9.16 8.78 10.21
C GLU A 272 10.25 8.16 9.34
N LEU A 273 9.85 7.46 8.28
CA LEU A 273 10.76 7.02 7.23
C LEU A 273 10.81 8.06 6.11
N ILE A 274 12.01 8.51 5.78
CA ILE A 274 12.29 9.45 4.70
C ILE A 274 12.95 8.68 3.57
N VAL A 275 12.38 8.72 2.36
CA VAL A 275 12.94 8.10 1.15
C VAL A 275 13.15 9.18 0.08
N ASN A 276 14.37 9.28 -0.44
CA ASN A 276 14.71 10.16 -1.56
C ASN A 276 14.83 9.33 -2.84
N HIS A 277 14.12 9.75 -3.88
CA HIS A 277 13.98 9.02 -5.14
C HIS A 277 13.73 10.00 -6.31
N LYS A 278 13.54 9.51 -7.54
CA LYS A 278 12.89 10.28 -8.62
C LYS A 278 11.39 9.98 -8.64
N ILE A 279 10.54 10.95 -8.98
CA ILE A 279 9.09 10.74 -9.13
C ILE A 279 8.86 9.52 -10.04
N SER A 280 8.13 8.54 -9.53
CA SER A 280 7.89 7.29 -10.23
C SER A 280 6.92 7.46 -11.40
N ASN A 281 7.15 6.67 -12.43
CA ASN A 281 6.22 6.37 -13.52
C ASN A 281 5.02 5.53 -13.05
N SER A 282 5.19 4.71 -12.02
CA SER A 282 4.22 3.75 -11.51
C SER A 282 3.58 4.25 -10.21
N PRO A 283 2.25 4.46 -10.15
CA PRO A 283 1.56 4.71 -8.88
C PRO A 283 1.49 3.45 -7.98
N ASN A 284 2.10 2.34 -8.39
CA ASN A 284 2.12 1.06 -7.68
C ASN A 284 3.50 0.71 -7.09
N ASP A 285 4.51 1.58 -7.22
CA ASP A 285 5.78 1.41 -6.51
C ASP A 285 5.55 1.60 -5.00
N GLN A 286 5.77 0.57 -4.20
CA GLN A 286 5.44 0.54 -2.77
C GLN A 286 6.66 0.71 -1.86
N LEU A 287 6.42 1.30 -0.70
CA LEU A 287 7.29 1.20 0.48
C LEU A 287 6.64 0.19 1.43
N ARG A 288 7.42 -0.78 1.90
CA ARG A 288 6.98 -1.89 2.75
C ARG A 288 7.87 -1.94 4.02
N PRO A 289 7.65 -1.04 5.00
CA PRO A 289 8.38 -1.05 6.27
C PRO A 289 7.90 -2.22 7.14
N GLU A 290 8.81 -3.04 7.65
CA GLU A 290 8.52 -4.34 8.32
C GLU A 290 7.59 -5.24 7.47
N ASP A 291 7.58 -5.06 6.14
CA ASP A 291 6.64 -5.65 5.17
C ASP A 291 5.15 -5.19 5.26
N PHE A 292 4.83 -4.17 6.06
CA PHE A 292 3.45 -3.65 6.19
C PHE A 292 2.92 -2.97 4.91
N GLU A 293 1.63 -3.23 4.63
CA GLU A 293 0.80 -2.54 3.62
C GLU A 293 0.11 -1.29 4.20
N ASN A 294 0.52 -0.09 3.78
CA ASN A 294 -0.19 1.23 3.64
C ASN A 294 -1.22 1.74 4.71
N GLU A 295 -1.63 0.93 5.68
CA GLU A 295 -2.31 1.23 6.94
C GLU A 295 -3.45 2.27 6.88
N ALA A 296 -3.41 3.29 7.74
CA ALA A 296 -4.33 4.44 7.67
C ALA A 296 -3.87 5.49 6.66
N ALA A 297 -2.65 5.37 6.12
CA ALA A 297 -2.00 6.35 5.27
C ALA A 297 -2.67 6.40 3.89
N THR A 298 -3.82 7.05 3.80
CA THR A 298 -4.62 7.19 2.57
C THR A 298 -4.12 8.28 1.64
N GLY A 299 -3.27 9.18 2.16
CA GLY A 299 -3.10 10.54 1.64
C GLY A 299 -4.32 11.42 1.89
N ARG A 300 -4.23 12.67 1.42
CA ARG A 300 -5.25 13.71 1.54
C ARG A 300 -6.57 13.29 0.90
N LEU A 301 -7.62 13.33 1.71
CA LEU A 301 -9.00 13.02 1.33
C LEU A 301 -9.69 14.24 0.70
N PRO A 302 -10.89 14.05 0.10
CA PRO A 302 -11.72 15.15 -0.39
C PRO A 302 -12.12 16.11 0.72
N GLY A 303 -12.20 17.41 0.40
CA GLY A 303 -12.82 18.37 1.30
C GLY A 303 -14.32 18.11 1.43
N TYR A 304 -14.84 18.14 2.66
CA TYR A 304 -16.25 17.85 2.93
C TYR A 304 -16.84 18.72 4.05
N THR A 305 -18.14 18.98 3.94
CA THR A 305 -18.98 19.39 5.07
C THR A 305 -19.54 18.15 5.75
N ASN A 306 -19.36 18.02 7.07
CA ASN A 306 -19.94 16.93 7.87
C ASN A 306 -21.16 17.43 8.64
N THR A 307 -22.34 16.90 8.31
CA THR A 307 -23.59 17.15 9.03
C THR A 307 -24.09 15.85 9.65
N LEU A 308 -23.83 15.66 10.94
CA LEU A 308 -24.27 14.48 11.72
C LEU A 308 -23.82 13.13 11.13
N GLY A 309 -22.67 13.10 10.44
CA GLY A 309 -22.12 11.90 9.79
C GLY A 309 -22.42 11.81 8.29
N VAL A 310 -23.37 12.60 7.77
CA VAL A 310 -23.56 12.82 6.33
C VAL A 310 -22.44 13.72 5.82
N LEU A 311 -21.73 13.30 4.78
CA LEU A 311 -20.61 14.03 4.17
C LEU A 311 -21.01 14.49 2.77
N THR A 312 -20.87 15.79 2.50
CA THR A 312 -21.08 16.40 1.17
C THR A 312 -19.85 17.20 0.74
N SER A 313 -19.60 17.31 -0.57
CA SER A 313 -18.46 18.08 -1.10
C SER A 313 -18.49 19.54 -0.62
N ASP A 314 -17.37 20.06 -0.15
CA ASP A 314 -17.24 21.46 0.27
C ASP A 314 -16.95 22.42 -0.91
N LYS A 315 -16.68 21.90 -2.11
CA LYS A 315 -16.31 22.66 -3.31
C LYS A 315 -16.82 22.01 -4.60
N ASP A 316 -16.87 22.82 -5.65
CA ASP A 316 -17.04 22.36 -7.03
C ASP A 316 -15.78 21.62 -7.49
N CYS A 317 -15.95 20.46 -8.14
CA CYS A 317 -14.85 19.62 -8.60
C CYS A 317 -15.22 18.78 -9.84
N PHE A 318 -14.34 17.86 -10.23
CA PHE A 318 -14.58 16.88 -11.29
C PHE A 318 -14.27 15.48 -10.81
N GLU A 319 -14.99 14.49 -11.31
CA GLU A 319 -14.59 13.09 -11.30
C GLU A 319 -13.51 12.82 -12.37
N GLY A 320 -12.80 11.70 -12.24
CA GLY A 320 -11.65 11.39 -13.10
C GLY A 320 -11.97 11.02 -14.56
N ASP A 321 -13.24 10.88 -14.93
CA ASP A 321 -13.72 10.79 -16.31
C ASP A 321 -14.01 12.17 -16.94
N GLY A 322 -14.09 13.22 -16.12
CA GLY A 322 -14.48 14.58 -16.50
C GLY A 322 -15.88 15.01 -16.04
N HIS A 323 -16.65 14.17 -15.33
CA HIS A 323 -17.97 14.55 -14.83
C HIS A 323 -17.85 15.64 -13.75
N PHE A 324 -18.50 16.79 -13.95
CA PHE A 324 -18.53 17.88 -12.97
C PHE A 324 -19.39 17.53 -11.75
N ILE A 325 -18.80 17.65 -10.55
CA ILE A 325 -19.47 17.43 -9.26
C ILE A 325 -19.52 18.75 -8.45
N PRO A 326 -20.66 19.44 -8.34
CA PRO A 326 -20.78 20.68 -7.59
C PRO A 326 -20.58 20.52 -6.08
N ALA A 327 -20.30 21.63 -5.39
CA ALA A 327 -20.40 21.72 -3.94
C ALA A 327 -21.79 21.26 -3.45
N GLY A 328 -21.81 20.44 -2.40
CA GLY A 328 -23.02 19.78 -1.90
C GLY A 328 -23.31 18.39 -2.47
N THR A 329 -22.58 17.91 -3.48
CA THR A 329 -22.64 16.51 -3.96
C THR A 329 -22.44 15.53 -2.79
N LEU A 330 -23.23 14.45 -2.72
CA LEU A 330 -23.17 13.51 -1.59
C LEU A 330 -21.97 12.57 -1.71
N PHE A 331 -21.13 12.57 -0.69
CA PHE A 331 -20.01 11.63 -0.54
C PHE A 331 -20.36 10.45 0.37
N LYS A 332 -21.20 10.66 1.39
CA LYS A 332 -21.59 9.60 2.34
C LYS A 332 -22.87 9.94 3.08
N ASP A 333 -23.78 8.98 3.23
CA ASP A 333 -24.91 9.04 4.16
C ASP A 333 -25.01 7.74 4.97
N PRO A 334 -24.78 7.76 6.30
CA PRO A 334 -24.88 6.58 7.14
C PRO A 334 -26.26 5.90 7.17
N SER A 335 -27.34 6.57 6.71
CA SER A 335 -28.66 5.95 6.57
C SER A 335 -28.78 5.01 5.37
N LEU A 336 -27.83 5.09 4.43
CA LEU A 336 -27.69 4.19 3.27
C LEU A 336 -26.68 3.06 3.52
N ALA A 337 -26.14 2.94 4.73
CA ALA A 337 -25.17 1.91 5.09
C ALA A 337 -25.83 0.54 5.30
N ASN A 338 -25.25 -0.48 4.68
CA ASN A 338 -25.56 -1.88 4.93
C ASN A 338 -24.39 -2.53 5.71
N PRO A 339 -24.28 -2.33 7.04
CA PRO A 339 -23.12 -2.74 7.82
C PRO A 339 -22.91 -4.27 7.78
N PRO A 340 -21.67 -4.75 7.98
CA PRO A 340 -21.38 -6.17 7.97
C PRO A 340 -22.10 -6.89 9.12
N VAL A 341 -22.54 -8.11 8.87
CA VAL A 341 -23.27 -8.96 9.81
C VAL A 341 -22.49 -10.26 10.00
N ASP A 342 -22.27 -10.64 11.26
CA ASP A 342 -22.00 -12.01 11.68
C ASP A 342 -23.33 -12.54 12.27
N SER A 343 -23.98 -13.45 11.54
CA SER A 343 -25.30 -13.99 11.89
C SER A 343 -25.23 -15.16 12.87
N ASN A 344 -24.03 -15.72 13.12
CA ASN A 344 -23.86 -16.99 13.81
C ASN A 344 -23.03 -16.87 15.11
N GLY A 345 -22.15 -15.87 15.21
CA GLY A 345 -21.33 -15.52 16.36
C GLY A 345 -19.92 -16.11 16.35
N ASP A 346 -19.42 -16.62 15.21
CA ASP A 346 -18.07 -17.18 15.08
C ASP A 346 -16.97 -16.14 14.78
N GLY A 347 -17.35 -14.89 14.50
CA GLY A 347 -16.44 -13.79 14.15
C GLY A 347 -16.19 -13.62 12.63
N VAL A 348 -16.79 -14.46 11.78
CA VAL A 348 -16.77 -14.32 10.32
C VAL A 348 -17.99 -13.54 9.86
N ILE A 349 -17.80 -12.60 8.94
CA ILE A 349 -18.91 -11.86 8.32
C ILE A 349 -19.59 -12.76 7.28
N ASP A 350 -20.89 -13.02 7.47
CA ASP A 350 -21.76 -13.82 6.61
C ASP A 350 -22.94 -13.02 6.02
N GLY A 351 -22.90 -11.69 6.15
CA GLY A 351 -23.90 -10.80 5.59
C GLY A 351 -23.55 -9.31 5.62
N GLY A 352 -24.47 -8.49 5.13
CA GLY A 352 -24.29 -7.03 4.99
C GLY A 352 -23.77 -6.63 3.60
N GLY A 353 -23.19 -5.43 3.50
CA GLY A 353 -22.58 -4.94 2.27
C GLY A 353 -21.23 -5.62 2.01
N TRP A 354 -20.99 -6.10 0.78
CA TRP A 354 -19.74 -6.78 0.43
C TRP A 354 -18.50 -5.90 0.60
N SER A 355 -18.58 -4.62 0.25
CA SER A 355 -17.44 -3.70 0.25
C SER A 355 -17.64 -2.52 1.20
N ALA A 356 -16.53 -1.91 1.62
CA ALA A 356 -16.50 -0.88 2.67
C ALA A 356 -17.36 0.37 2.37
N ASP A 357 -17.60 0.68 1.09
CA ASP A 357 -18.51 1.73 0.65
C ASP A 357 -19.97 1.39 0.95
N LEU A 358 -20.42 0.17 0.58
CA LEU A 358 -21.74 -0.35 0.94
C LEU A 358 -21.92 -0.45 2.47
N GLN A 359 -20.89 -0.91 3.18
CA GLN A 359 -20.90 -1.04 4.64
C GLN A 359 -21.01 0.30 5.39
N THR A 360 -20.72 1.42 4.72
CA THR A 360 -20.66 2.74 5.37
C THR A 360 -21.60 3.78 4.75
N GLY A 361 -22.30 3.46 3.66
CA GLY A 361 -23.15 4.42 2.95
C GLY A 361 -22.35 5.45 2.15
N THR A 362 -21.15 5.09 1.68
CA THR A 362 -20.24 5.98 0.93
C THR A 362 -20.48 5.84 -0.58
N THR A 363 -20.45 6.94 -1.33
CA THR A 363 -20.83 7.01 -2.75
C THR A 363 -19.63 6.91 -3.71
N ASN A 364 -19.92 6.71 -5.01
CA ASN A 364 -18.92 6.78 -6.10
C ASN A 364 -18.05 8.06 -6.03
N ALA A 365 -18.69 9.23 -5.94
CA ALA A 365 -18.02 10.54 -5.99
C ALA A 365 -16.94 10.72 -4.91
N TRP A 366 -17.06 10.07 -3.74
CA TRP A 366 -16.00 10.06 -2.73
C TRP A 366 -14.72 9.35 -3.19
N TYR A 367 -14.83 8.39 -4.11
CA TYR A 367 -13.72 7.60 -4.63
C TYR A 367 -13.15 8.13 -5.95
N THR A 368 -13.95 8.82 -6.74
CA THR A 368 -13.61 9.31 -8.09
C THR A 368 -13.37 10.82 -8.19
N THR A 369 -13.70 11.61 -7.18
CA THR A 369 -13.35 13.04 -7.15
C THR A 369 -11.84 13.30 -7.29
N THR A 370 -11.49 14.32 -8.05
CA THR A 370 -10.13 14.82 -8.24
C THR A 370 -9.63 15.72 -7.11
N ASP A 371 -10.45 16.07 -6.11
CA ASP A 371 -9.97 16.73 -4.89
C ASP A 371 -9.33 15.71 -3.95
N ARG A 372 -8.10 15.32 -4.21
CA ARG A 372 -7.30 14.45 -3.34
C ARG A 372 -5.84 14.49 -3.71
N ASP A 373 -4.99 13.98 -2.83
CA ASP A 373 -3.61 13.69 -3.19
C ASP A 373 -3.08 12.50 -2.36
N PRO A 374 -2.75 11.35 -2.98
CA PRO A 374 -2.18 10.22 -2.25
C PRO A 374 -0.82 10.52 -1.61
N PHE A 375 -0.15 11.63 -1.98
CA PHE A 375 1.20 11.98 -1.56
C PHE A 375 1.29 13.25 -0.69
N GLU A 376 0.15 13.78 -0.23
CA GLU A 376 0.04 14.82 0.80
C GLU A 376 -0.62 14.23 2.08
N PRO A 377 -0.29 14.72 3.28
CA PRO A 377 -1.04 14.38 4.49
C PRO A 377 -2.45 15.00 4.46
N ASP A 378 -3.40 14.33 5.09
CA ASP A 378 -4.78 14.79 5.20
C ASP A 378 -4.96 15.87 6.29
N PRO A 379 -5.45 17.07 5.96
CA PRO A 379 -5.50 18.20 6.89
C PRO A 379 -6.61 18.08 7.95
N VAL A 380 -7.52 17.10 7.84
CA VAL A 380 -8.65 16.91 8.77
C VAL A 380 -8.38 15.78 9.76
N THR A 381 -7.87 14.65 9.27
CA THR A 381 -7.57 13.45 10.07
C THR A 381 -6.12 13.39 10.55
N GLY A 382 -5.22 14.18 9.96
CA GLY A 382 -3.78 14.16 10.23
C GLY A 382 -3.02 13.00 9.57
N ARG A 383 -3.71 12.08 8.92
CA ARG A 383 -3.15 10.86 8.32
C ARG A 383 -2.15 11.19 7.20
N GLY A 384 -1.01 10.52 7.21
CA GLY A 384 0.08 10.72 6.27
C GLY A 384 -0.19 10.30 4.82
N PRO A 385 0.76 10.62 3.92
CA PRO A 385 0.75 10.16 2.54
C PRO A 385 0.96 8.65 2.45
N ARG A 386 0.44 8.05 1.37
CA ARG A 386 0.55 6.61 1.07
C ARG A 386 1.98 6.10 1.13
N TYR A 387 2.13 4.85 1.54
CA TYR A 387 3.41 4.14 1.61
C TYR A 387 3.84 3.68 0.21
N ARG A 388 4.16 4.66 -0.63
CA ARG A 388 4.47 4.51 -2.04
C ARG A 388 5.51 5.54 -2.47
N LEU A 389 6.28 5.22 -3.50
CA LEU A 389 7.10 6.24 -4.16
C LEU A 389 6.16 7.26 -4.81
N LYS A 390 6.40 8.56 -4.56
CA LYS A 390 5.60 9.64 -5.11
C LYS A 390 5.60 9.56 -6.64
N SER A 391 4.42 9.56 -7.25
CA SER A 391 4.23 9.36 -8.70
C SER A 391 3.40 10.51 -9.30
N GLY A 392 3.35 10.57 -10.64
CA GLY A 392 2.49 11.53 -11.34
C GLY A 392 0.98 11.32 -11.18
N LYS A 393 0.53 10.18 -10.63
CA LYS A 393 -0.84 9.67 -10.82
C LYS A 393 -1.56 9.32 -9.52
N PHE A 394 -2.88 9.49 -9.51
CA PHE A 394 -3.74 9.21 -8.35
C PHE A 394 -3.77 7.73 -7.93
N GLY A 395 -3.59 6.82 -8.89
CA GLY A 395 -3.47 5.39 -8.64
C GLY A 395 -4.79 4.63 -8.67
N GLN A 396 -5.17 4.01 -7.55
CA GLN A 396 -6.00 2.79 -7.58
C GLN A 396 -7.44 2.98 -8.07
N ASN A 397 -8.11 4.07 -7.67
CA ASN A 397 -9.51 4.35 -8.00
C ASN A 397 -9.65 5.40 -9.13
N LEU A 398 -8.58 6.16 -9.38
CA LEU A 398 -8.43 7.04 -10.54
C LEU A 398 -7.24 6.56 -11.38
N PRO A 399 -7.38 5.39 -12.04
CA PRO A 399 -6.31 4.75 -12.79
C PRO A 399 -5.90 5.61 -13.99
N ALA A 400 -4.60 5.66 -14.25
CA ALA A 400 -3.96 6.44 -15.31
C ALA A 400 -4.12 7.98 -15.23
N LEU A 401 -5.04 8.55 -14.46
CA LEU A 401 -5.21 10.00 -14.33
C LEU A 401 -4.02 10.65 -13.59
N ASP A 402 -3.53 11.75 -14.13
CA ASP A 402 -2.44 12.55 -13.57
C ASP A 402 -2.94 13.58 -12.55
N ILE A 403 -2.12 13.83 -11.52
CA ILE A 403 -2.42 14.76 -10.43
C ILE A 403 -2.11 16.20 -10.89
N PRO A 404 -3.10 17.12 -10.92
CA PRO A 404 -2.90 18.49 -11.37
C PRO A 404 -2.24 19.39 -10.32
N THR A 405 -1.51 20.42 -10.74
CA THR A 405 -0.93 21.47 -9.88
C THR A 405 -1.98 22.27 -9.10
N VAL A 406 -3.23 22.27 -9.57
CA VAL A 406 -4.39 22.86 -8.91
C VAL A 406 -5.47 21.79 -8.82
N ASN A 407 -5.94 21.49 -7.60
CA ASN A 407 -7.04 20.55 -7.36
C ASN A 407 -8.26 20.93 -8.21
N CYS A 408 -9.09 19.94 -8.59
CA CYS A 408 -10.32 20.19 -9.34
C CYS A 408 -10.12 20.87 -10.71
N MET A 409 -8.94 20.71 -11.32
CA MET A 409 -8.74 21.04 -12.73
C MET A 409 -9.49 20.03 -13.62
N GLU A 410 -10.25 20.55 -14.58
CA GLU A 410 -10.99 19.75 -15.58
C GLU A 410 -10.04 18.83 -16.37
N PRO A 411 -10.26 17.50 -16.38
CA PRO A 411 -9.51 16.59 -17.25
C PRO A 411 -9.75 16.87 -18.75
N PRO A 412 -8.77 16.66 -19.64
CA PRO A 412 -7.46 16.04 -19.40
C PRO A 412 -6.37 17.03 -18.99
N ILE A 413 -5.58 16.64 -17.99
CA ILE A 413 -4.46 17.44 -17.48
C ILE A 413 -3.30 17.47 -18.51
N THR A 414 -2.83 18.67 -18.88
CA THR A 414 -1.68 18.84 -19.78
C THR A 414 -0.35 18.88 -19.03
N TYR A 415 0.77 18.63 -19.73
CA TYR A 415 2.11 18.53 -19.14
C TYR A 415 2.48 19.70 -18.21
N ASP A 416 2.18 20.94 -18.61
CA ASP A 416 2.49 22.16 -17.85
C ASP A 416 1.73 22.29 -16.52
N TYR A 417 0.72 21.43 -16.29
CA TYR A 417 -0.09 21.37 -15.07
C TYR A 417 0.11 20.06 -14.28
N LEU A 418 1.12 19.23 -14.61
CA LEU A 418 1.44 18.04 -13.82
C LEU A 418 2.09 18.44 -12.49
N LYS A 419 1.48 18.05 -11.36
CA LYS A 419 2.00 18.35 -10.02
C LYS A 419 3.32 17.62 -9.72
N TYR A 420 3.45 16.41 -10.26
CA TYR A 420 4.58 15.52 -10.04
C TYR A 420 5.08 14.94 -11.39
N PRO A 421 5.92 15.67 -12.15
CA PRO A 421 6.49 15.16 -13.40
C PRO A 421 7.43 13.97 -13.14
N ALA A 422 7.19 12.85 -13.84
CA ALA A 422 7.99 11.63 -13.69
C ALA A 422 9.47 11.87 -14.05
N GLY A 423 10.38 11.36 -13.20
CA GLY A 423 11.82 11.55 -13.33
C GLY A 423 12.42 12.74 -12.58
N GLU A 424 11.62 13.66 -12.04
CA GLU A 424 12.13 14.76 -11.21
C GLU A 424 12.56 14.29 -9.81
N PRO A 425 13.57 14.90 -9.16
CA PRO A 425 13.98 14.52 -7.80
C PRO A 425 12.89 14.78 -6.76
N ALA A 426 12.68 13.83 -5.85
CA ALA A 426 11.61 13.87 -4.87
C ALA A 426 12.00 13.25 -3.52
N THR A 427 11.30 13.70 -2.48
CA THR A 427 11.28 13.05 -1.16
C THR A 427 9.85 12.57 -0.86
N THR A 428 9.73 11.32 -0.44
CA THR A 428 8.57 10.77 0.27
C THR A 428 8.92 10.72 1.77
N ARG A 429 7.94 11.04 2.61
CA ARG A 429 8.02 10.94 4.08
C ARG A 429 6.76 10.21 4.54
N ILE A 430 6.91 9.07 5.19
CA ILE A 430 5.79 8.31 5.74
C ILE A 430 5.87 8.32 7.26
N ASN A 431 4.72 8.44 7.92
CA ASN A 431 4.60 8.42 9.37
C ASN A 431 4.19 7.01 9.80
N LEU A 432 5.13 6.28 10.39
CA LEU A 432 4.98 4.86 10.75
C LEU A 432 4.04 4.64 11.95
N LEU A 433 3.45 5.72 12.48
CA LEU A 433 2.42 5.68 13.52
C LEU A 433 0.99 5.82 12.95
N ASP A 434 0.80 6.03 11.64
CA ASP A 434 -0.51 6.13 10.99
C ASP A 434 -1.21 4.77 10.82
N TRP A 435 -1.66 4.21 11.93
CA TRP A 435 -2.31 2.90 11.96
C TRP A 435 -3.82 2.94 11.69
N LYS A 436 -4.35 1.93 11.00
CA LYS A 436 -5.78 1.83 10.64
C LYS A 436 -6.65 1.43 11.83
N ASP A 437 -6.31 0.31 12.47
CA ASP A 437 -7.12 -0.34 13.51
C ASP A 437 -6.26 -0.62 14.75
N GLY A 438 -6.41 0.17 15.81
CA GLY A 438 -5.61 0.07 17.03
C GLY A 438 -4.40 1.02 17.06
N LEU A 439 -3.32 0.60 17.73
CA LEU A 439 -2.03 1.32 17.76
C LEU A 439 -1.08 0.70 16.73
N SER A 440 -0.20 1.50 16.15
CA SER A 440 0.92 1.00 15.35
C SER A 440 1.79 0.03 16.17
N PRO A 441 2.29 -1.08 15.59
CA PRO A 441 3.32 -1.93 16.19
C PRO A 441 4.57 -1.13 16.61
N LEU A 442 4.88 -0.04 15.89
CA LEU A 442 5.95 0.90 16.20
C LEU A 442 5.57 1.98 17.23
N ALA A 443 4.39 1.94 17.85
CA ALA A 443 4.04 2.85 18.95
C ALA A 443 4.80 2.57 20.26
N TRP A 444 5.45 1.41 20.34
CA TRP A 444 6.28 0.97 21.47
C TRP A 444 7.51 0.21 20.97
N SER A 445 8.65 0.33 21.65
CA SER A 445 9.88 -0.41 21.34
C SER A 445 9.84 -1.90 21.72
N ALA A 446 8.67 -2.53 21.68
CA ALA A 446 8.46 -3.87 22.22
C ALA A 446 7.83 -4.78 21.15
N ASN A 447 8.67 -5.66 20.58
CA ASN A 447 8.29 -6.66 19.57
C ASN A 447 7.79 -6.09 18.22
N TRP A 448 8.17 -4.86 17.85
CA TRP A 448 7.77 -4.24 16.58
C TRP A 448 8.21 -5.09 15.37
N ASN A 449 9.43 -5.62 15.45
CA ASN A 449 10.14 -6.39 14.43
C ASN A 449 9.65 -7.84 14.27
N ASN A 450 8.88 -8.35 15.24
CA ASN A 450 8.35 -9.72 15.22
C ASN A 450 6.86 -9.77 14.81
N TYR A 451 6.24 -8.63 14.47
CA TYR A 451 4.79 -8.54 14.31
C TYR A 451 4.25 -9.27 13.07
N ASN A 452 5.03 -9.29 11.99
CA ASN A 452 4.70 -10.01 10.74
C ASN A 452 5.47 -11.33 10.59
N ASP A 453 6.10 -11.84 11.66
CA ASP A 453 6.90 -13.07 11.62
C ASP A 453 5.98 -14.30 11.52
N LEU A 454 5.05 -14.45 12.48
CA LEU A 454 4.07 -15.54 12.51
C LEU A 454 2.79 -15.20 11.74
N ASN A 455 2.37 -16.11 10.85
CA ASN A 455 1.10 -16.05 10.14
C ASN A 455 -0.11 -16.26 11.08
N PRO A 456 -1.01 -15.28 11.26
CA PRO A 456 -2.20 -15.45 12.10
C PRO A 456 -3.25 -16.40 11.48
N ASP A 457 -3.20 -16.63 10.17
CA ASP A 457 -4.17 -17.44 9.42
C ASP A 457 -3.71 -18.91 9.20
N ASP A 458 -2.46 -19.27 9.54
CA ASP A 458 -1.98 -20.67 9.54
C ASP A 458 -1.64 -21.16 10.95
N PRO A 459 -2.51 -21.95 11.61
CA PRO A 459 -2.24 -22.53 12.92
C PRO A 459 -1.06 -23.52 13.01
N ALA A 460 -0.42 -23.88 11.90
CA ALA A 460 0.85 -24.61 11.91
C ALA A 460 2.05 -23.68 12.17
N ASP A 461 1.95 -22.42 11.75
CA ASP A 461 2.99 -21.41 11.96
C ASP A 461 3.01 -20.94 13.41
N THR A 462 4.04 -21.38 14.13
CA THR A 462 4.11 -21.33 15.59
C THR A 462 5.53 -21.11 16.13
N VAL A 463 6.50 -20.92 15.24
CA VAL A 463 7.93 -20.80 15.57
C VAL A 463 8.52 -19.67 14.72
N PRO A 464 8.78 -18.48 15.31
CA PRO A 464 9.33 -17.36 14.56
C PRO A 464 10.65 -17.73 13.89
N ASP A 465 10.77 -17.45 12.59
CA ASP A 465 11.94 -17.80 11.77
C ASP A 465 12.75 -16.59 11.27
N GLY A 466 12.23 -15.38 11.46
CA GLY A 466 12.85 -14.12 11.04
C GLY A 466 12.54 -13.74 9.58
N ILE A 467 11.48 -14.27 8.99
CA ILE A 467 10.93 -13.89 7.69
C ILE A 467 9.48 -13.41 7.87
N SER A 468 9.06 -12.42 7.10
CA SER A 468 7.67 -11.94 7.08
C SER A 468 6.76 -12.96 6.38
N TYR A 469 5.68 -13.38 7.04
CA TYR A 469 4.67 -14.26 6.44
C TYR A 469 3.93 -13.62 5.24
N VAL A 470 3.96 -12.28 5.13
CA VAL A 470 3.16 -11.53 4.16
C VAL A 470 3.73 -11.66 2.74
N GLU A 471 4.99 -11.27 2.54
CA GLU A 471 5.67 -11.35 1.24
C GLU A 471 7.13 -11.86 1.35
N GLY A 472 7.58 -12.43 2.48
CA GLY A 472 8.89 -13.10 2.56
C GLY A 472 10.09 -12.16 2.73
N MET A 473 9.89 -10.97 3.31
CA MET A 473 10.97 -10.03 3.66
C MET A 473 11.73 -10.52 4.91
N PRO A 474 13.06 -10.36 5.01
CA PRO A 474 13.78 -10.57 6.28
C PRO A 474 13.28 -9.63 7.38
N LEU A 475 13.14 -10.16 8.60
CA LEU A 475 12.83 -9.44 9.83
C LEU A 475 14.00 -9.59 10.81
N THR A 476 14.63 -8.48 11.18
CA THR A 476 15.86 -8.46 12.01
C THR A 476 15.57 -7.93 13.42
N GLN A 477 16.60 -7.45 14.15
CA GLN A 477 16.43 -6.67 15.39
C GLN A 477 16.57 -5.16 15.16
N ASP A 478 16.68 -4.75 13.91
CA ASP A 478 16.70 -3.37 13.47
C ASP A 478 15.35 -3.03 12.83
N PHE A 479 15.26 -1.98 12.00
CA PHE A 479 14.02 -1.62 11.29
C PHE A 479 14.21 -1.96 9.82
N ASP A 480 13.39 -2.86 9.29
CA ASP A 480 13.57 -3.36 7.94
C ASP A 480 12.61 -2.72 6.95
N LEU A 481 13.09 -2.53 5.71
CA LEU A 481 12.35 -1.87 4.64
C LEU A 481 12.54 -2.60 3.33
N ALA A 482 11.44 -3.02 2.74
CA ALA A 482 11.38 -3.30 1.31
C ALA A 482 10.91 -2.08 0.50
N VAL A 483 11.44 -1.93 -0.71
CA VAL A 483 10.91 -1.04 -1.75
C VAL A 483 10.58 -1.90 -2.96
N PHE A 484 9.29 -2.05 -3.25
CA PHE A 484 8.83 -2.84 -4.39
C PHE A 484 8.64 -1.92 -5.60
N ILE A 485 9.48 -2.04 -6.62
CA ILE A 485 9.34 -1.35 -7.90
C ILE A 485 8.50 -2.23 -8.84
N LYS A 486 7.37 -1.72 -9.35
CA LYS A 486 6.34 -2.54 -10.02
C LYS A 486 5.94 -2.02 -11.39
N GLY A 487 6.19 -2.83 -12.42
CA GLY A 487 5.29 -3.00 -13.56
C GLY A 487 5.39 -2.04 -14.76
N ASP A 488 6.41 -1.18 -14.85
CA ASP A 488 6.72 -0.41 -16.09
C ASP A 488 8.20 -0.58 -16.50
N TYR A 489 8.45 -0.45 -17.79
CA TYR A 489 9.74 -0.64 -18.45
C TYR A 489 10.68 0.57 -18.33
N LYS A 490 10.14 1.77 -18.07
CA LYS A 490 10.99 2.93 -17.76
C LYS A 490 11.57 2.79 -16.35
N PRO A 491 12.81 3.21 -16.10
CA PRO A 491 13.44 3.01 -14.81
C PRO A 491 12.94 3.99 -13.74
N THR A 492 12.71 3.46 -12.54
CA THR A 492 12.64 4.22 -11.30
C THR A 492 14.05 4.34 -10.70
N VAL A 493 14.32 5.45 -10.02
CA VAL A 493 15.61 5.70 -9.33
C VAL A 493 15.35 5.94 -7.86
N VAL A 494 15.99 5.16 -6.99
CA VAL A 494 15.93 5.32 -5.54
C VAL A 494 17.33 5.70 -5.05
N TYR A 495 17.45 6.83 -4.35
CA TYR A 495 18.74 7.36 -3.92
C TYR A 495 19.15 6.79 -2.56
N ASN A 496 18.36 7.09 -1.54
CA ASN A 496 18.68 6.79 -0.16
C ASN A 496 17.43 6.86 0.71
N ALA A 497 17.52 6.26 1.90
CA ALA A 497 16.51 6.41 2.94
C ALA A 497 17.16 6.66 4.32
N THR A 498 16.33 7.14 5.25
CA THR A 498 16.71 7.46 6.63
C THR A 498 15.50 7.30 7.54
N LEU A 499 15.68 6.64 8.68
CA LEU A 499 14.66 6.49 9.73
C LEU A 499 14.86 7.57 10.82
N LEU A 500 13.77 8.21 11.24
CA LEU A 500 13.70 9.09 12.41
C LEU A 500 12.74 8.49 13.45
N ILE A 501 13.16 8.49 14.71
CA ILE A 501 12.41 7.98 15.87
C ILE A 501 12.47 9.03 17.00
N GLU A 502 11.45 9.13 17.85
CA GLU A 502 11.43 9.99 19.05
C GLU A 502 10.58 9.43 20.20
#